data_AF-A0A956B5J4-F1
#
_entry.id   AF-A0A956B5J4-F1
#
_cell.length_a   1.000
_cell.length_b   1.000
_cell.length_c   1.000
_cell.angle_alpha   90.00
_cell.angle_beta   90.00
_cell.angle_gamma   90.00
#
_symmetry.space_group_name_H-M   'P 1'
#
loop_
_entity.id
_entity.type
_entity.pdbx_description
1 polymer ?
#
loop_
_entity_poly.entity_id
_entity_poly.type
_entity_poly.pdbx_seq_one_letter_code
_entity_poly.pdbx_strand_id
1 'polypeptide(L)'
;MTLAAVTLLGLAACVDNPPQALPQLDAPYYRCRVQPVVDARCSMLACHGDVRRPFHSFTRNRMRLVGSNEQRNLPLSAEELELNMKSALGFVDPAQPDESWLLLKPLDADAGGYYHRGKEIFQAGDVFLDDEDPDYVTVRGWIAGETEDPACVFAGTEGAQ
;
A
#
# COMPACT_ATOMS: atom_id res chain seq x y z
N MET A 1 -23.29 -18.86 58.03
CA MET A 1 -22.87 -17.87 57.01
C MET A 1 -22.11 -18.62 55.94
N THR A 2 -22.79 -19.02 54.87
CA THR A 2 -22.19 -19.78 53.76
C THR A 2 -22.16 -18.85 52.55
N LEU A 3 -20.95 -18.46 52.13
CA LEU A 3 -20.71 -17.72 50.89
C LEU A 3 -20.97 -18.66 49.71
N ALA A 4 -21.96 -18.33 48.88
CA ALA A 4 -22.08 -18.92 47.56
C ALA A 4 -21.09 -18.20 46.63
N ALA A 5 -20.07 -18.93 46.17
CA ALA A 5 -19.17 -18.46 45.14
C ALA A 5 -19.91 -18.45 43.79
N VAL A 6 -20.15 -17.26 43.26
CA VAL A 6 -20.61 -17.08 41.87
C VAL A 6 -19.36 -17.12 40.99
N THR A 7 -19.09 -18.29 40.41
CA THR A 7 -18.05 -18.43 39.39
C THR A 7 -18.67 -18.09 38.03
N LEU A 8 -18.66 -16.80 37.66
CA LEU A 8 -18.87 -16.39 36.27
C LEU A 8 -17.60 -16.74 35.48
N LEU A 9 -17.60 -17.88 34.80
CA LEU A 9 -16.58 -18.19 33.80
C LEU A 9 -16.76 -17.24 32.61
N GLY A 10 -15.83 -16.30 32.45
CA GLY A 10 -15.74 -15.43 31.29
C GLY A 10 -15.28 -16.20 30.06
N LEU A 11 -16.23 -16.69 29.26
CA LEU A 11 -16.02 -17.09 27.86
C LEU A 11 -16.17 -15.84 26.98
N ALA A 12 -15.21 -14.91 27.06
CA ALA A 12 -15.01 -13.90 26.00
C ALA A 12 -14.14 -14.59 24.93
N ALA A 13 -14.77 -15.28 23.98
CA ALA A 13 -15.17 -14.75 22.68
C ALA A 13 -13.94 -14.60 21.75
N CYS A 14 -13.67 -15.64 20.97
CA CYS A 14 -13.07 -15.43 19.65
C CYS A 14 -14.06 -14.53 18.90
N VAL A 15 -13.71 -13.27 18.71
CA VAL A 15 -14.44 -12.44 17.73
C VAL A 15 -14.07 -12.99 16.37
N ASP A 16 -15.06 -13.50 15.66
CA ASP A 16 -14.92 -13.77 14.23
C ASP A 16 -14.45 -12.48 13.56
N ASN A 17 -13.27 -12.51 12.95
CA ASN A 17 -12.76 -11.42 12.12
C ASN A 17 -12.83 -11.90 10.66
N PRO A 18 -14.03 -11.95 10.06
CA PRO A 18 -14.17 -12.41 8.69
C PRO A 18 -13.37 -11.49 7.76
N PRO A 19 -12.83 -12.02 6.64
CA PRO A 19 -12.18 -11.19 5.63
C PRO A 19 -13.09 -10.05 5.21
N GLN A 20 -12.58 -8.83 5.30
CA GLN A 20 -13.29 -7.65 4.80
C GLN A 20 -13.09 -7.55 3.30
N ALA A 21 -14.13 -7.13 2.58
CA ALA A 21 -14.00 -6.84 1.16
C ALA A 21 -13.07 -5.64 0.97
N LEU A 22 -12.19 -5.72 -0.02
CA LEU A 22 -11.35 -4.59 -0.40
C LEU A 22 -12.22 -3.44 -0.95
N PRO A 23 -11.84 -2.17 -0.70
CA PRO A 23 -12.52 -1.05 -1.31
C PRO A 23 -12.44 -1.12 -2.84
N GLN A 24 -13.46 -0.59 -3.51
CA GLN A 24 -13.48 -0.46 -4.97
C GLN A 24 -12.98 0.93 -5.34
N LEU A 25 -11.74 1.01 -5.82
CA LEU A 25 -11.12 2.25 -6.32
C LEU A 25 -10.74 2.08 -7.80
N ASP A 26 -10.44 3.20 -8.46
CA ASP A 26 -10.19 3.22 -9.90
C ASP A 26 -8.87 2.54 -10.28
N ALA A 27 -8.95 1.46 -11.07
CA ALA A 27 -7.78 0.70 -11.49
C ALA A 27 -6.89 1.45 -12.51
N PRO A 28 -7.45 2.17 -13.51
CA PRO A 28 -6.65 3.08 -14.35
C PRO A 28 -5.86 4.10 -13.55
N TYR A 29 -6.47 4.75 -12.56
CA TYR A 29 -5.79 5.74 -11.72
C TYR A 29 -4.67 5.07 -10.91
N TYR A 30 -4.93 3.90 -10.31
CA TYR A 30 -3.88 3.15 -9.63
C TYR A 30 -2.70 2.88 -10.58
N ARG A 31 -2.98 2.30 -11.75
CA ARG A 31 -1.97 1.91 -12.74
C ARG A 31 -1.14 3.09 -13.25
N CYS A 32 -1.78 4.23 -13.51
CA CYS A 32 -1.13 5.36 -14.19
C CYS A 32 -0.62 6.46 -13.27
N ARG A 33 -1.12 6.54 -12.03
CA ARG A 33 -0.81 7.61 -11.09
C ARG A 33 -0.15 7.08 -9.82
N VAL A 34 -0.72 6.05 -9.20
CA VAL A 34 -0.21 5.50 -7.92
C VAL A 34 0.97 4.56 -8.11
N GLN A 35 0.91 3.65 -9.09
CA GLN A 35 1.97 2.68 -9.36
C GLN A 35 3.32 3.39 -9.65
N PRO A 36 3.40 4.48 -10.44
CA PRO A 36 4.64 5.24 -10.59
C PRO A 36 5.25 5.75 -9.28
N VAL A 37 4.42 6.21 -8.34
CA VAL A 37 4.87 6.65 -7.01
C VAL A 37 5.48 5.47 -6.25
N VAL A 38 4.78 4.33 -6.25
CA VAL A 38 5.22 3.09 -5.61
C VAL A 38 6.55 2.60 -6.20
N ASP A 39 6.67 2.60 -7.53
CA ASP A 39 7.90 2.25 -8.28
C ASP A 39 9.09 3.12 -7.89
N ALA A 40 8.89 4.42 -7.82
CA ALA A 40 9.95 5.38 -7.59
C ALA A 40 10.40 5.41 -6.12
N ARG A 41 9.46 5.37 -5.18
CA ARG A 41 9.73 5.76 -3.79
C ARG A 41 9.59 4.63 -2.77
N CYS A 42 8.79 3.60 -3.06
CA CYS A 42 8.45 2.57 -2.05
C CYS A 42 9.16 1.23 -2.32
N SER A 43 9.22 0.80 -3.59
CA SER A 43 9.51 -0.59 -3.98
C SER A 43 10.99 -0.98 -4.01
N MET A 44 11.87 -0.19 -3.39
CA MET A 44 13.29 -0.57 -3.26
C MET A 44 13.42 -1.94 -2.60
N LEU A 45 14.41 -2.75 -3.03
CA LEU A 45 14.58 -4.14 -2.59
C LEU A 45 14.75 -4.30 -1.07
N ALA A 46 15.30 -3.30 -0.38
CA ALA A 46 15.42 -3.30 1.08
C ALA A 46 14.12 -2.91 1.81
N CYS A 47 13.20 -2.26 1.08
CA CYS A 47 11.92 -1.77 1.54
C CYS A 47 10.81 -2.68 0.97
N HIS A 48 9.89 -2.15 0.15
CA HIS A 48 8.72 -2.88 -0.33
C HIS A 48 8.95 -3.76 -1.58
N GLY A 49 10.20 -3.88 -2.05
CA GLY A 49 10.61 -4.83 -3.08
C GLY A 49 10.95 -6.23 -2.56
N ASP A 50 10.34 -6.67 -1.45
CA ASP A 50 10.61 -7.94 -0.78
C ASP A 50 9.32 -8.63 -0.29
N VAL A 51 9.11 -9.91 -0.64
CA VAL A 51 7.84 -10.65 -0.45
C VAL A 51 7.50 -10.82 1.03
N ARG A 52 8.52 -10.66 1.88
CA ARG A 52 8.40 -10.78 3.33
C ARG A 52 7.80 -9.52 3.96
N ARG A 53 7.62 -8.44 3.20
CA ARG A 53 6.96 -7.21 3.68
C ARG A 53 5.44 -7.31 3.50
N PRO A 54 4.66 -6.86 4.50
CA PRO A 54 3.20 -6.84 4.39
C PRO A 54 2.70 -6.06 3.16
N PHE A 55 3.23 -4.86 2.94
CA PHE A 55 3.08 -4.15 1.67
C PHE A 55 4.28 -4.52 0.81
N HIS A 56 4.11 -5.34 -0.22
CA HIS A 56 5.16 -5.58 -1.21
C HIS A 56 4.61 -5.28 -2.59
N SER A 57 5.48 -4.85 -3.50
CA SER A 57 5.08 -4.48 -4.84
C SER A 57 6.08 -4.97 -5.89
N PHE A 58 5.51 -5.51 -6.97
CA PHE A 58 6.22 -5.90 -8.18
C PHE A 58 6.51 -4.67 -9.02
N THR A 59 7.78 -4.44 -9.35
CA THR A 59 8.22 -3.22 -10.08
C THR A 59 9.43 -3.54 -10.94
N ARG A 60 9.67 -2.71 -11.97
CA ARG A 60 10.82 -2.89 -12.87
C ARG A 60 12.14 -2.84 -12.10
N ASN A 61 13.07 -3.73 -12.47
CA ASN A 61 14.38 -3.94 -11.85
C ASN A 61 14.36 -4.35 -10.37
N ARG A 62 13.21 -4.72 -9.83
CA ARG A 62 13.04 -5.08 -8.41
C ARG A 62 12.33 -6.43 -8.32
N MET A 63 11.42 -6.61 -7.35
CA MET A 63 10.62 -7.82 -7.24
C MET A 63 9.77 -8.03 -8.50
N ARG A 64 9.73 -9.27 -8.97
CA ARG A 64 8.83 -9.76 -10.03
C ARG A 64 8.08 -10.98 -9.55
N LEU A 65 6.86 -11.17 -10.06
CA LEU A 65 6.04 -12.34 -9.72
C LEU A 65 6.67 -13.63 -10.25
N VAL A 66 7.13 -13.58 -11.50
CA VAL A 66 7.82 -14.66 -12.20
C VAL A 66 8.95 -14.09 -13.07
N GLY A 67 9.89 -14.95 -13.44
CA GLY A 67 10.93 -14.63 -14.42
C GLY A 67 12.34 -14.67 -13.87
N SER A 68 13.29 -14.49 -14.77
CA SER A 68 14.72 -14.46 -14.46
C SER A 68 15.22 -13.03 -14.17
N ASN A 69 16.46 -12.92 -13.71
CA ASN A 69 17.09 -11.63 -13.43
C ASN A 69 17.14 -10.73 -14.67
N GLU A 70 17.31 -11.32 -15.85
CA GLU A 70 17.38 -10.67 -17.16
C GLU A 70 16.03 -10.08 -17.58
N GLN A 71 14.92 -10.65 -17.10
CA GLN A 71 13.56 -10.22 -17.38
C GLN A 71 13.06 -9.14 -16.42
N ARG A 72 13.81 -8.82 -15.35
CA ARG A 72 13.34 -7.89 -14.31
C ARG A 72 13.04 -6.48 -14.81
N ASN A 73 13.68 -6.05 -15.90
CA ASN A 73 13.45 -4.72 -16.47
C ASN A 73 12.32 -4.67 -17.50
N LEU A 74 11.65 -5.78 -17.81
CA LEU A 74 10.50 -5.79 -18.71
C LEU A 74 9.32 -5.01 -18.10
N PRO A 75 8.38 -4.50 -18.90
CA PRO A 75 7.11 -3.98 -18.39
C PRO A 75 6.43 -4.97 -17.42
N LEU A 76 5.67 -4.44 -16.49
CA LEU A 76 4.88 -5.24 -15.55
C LEU A 76 3.76 -5.97 -16.29
N SER A 77 3.47 -7.21 -15.89
CA SER A 77 2.30 -7.91 -16.38
C SER A 77 1.02 -7.30 -15.79
N ALA A 78 -0.12 -7.55 -16.44
CA ALA A 78 -1.43 -7.17 -15.89
C ALA A 78 -1.68 -7.81 -14.51
N GLU A 79 -1.23 -9.04 -14.31
CA GLU A 79 -1.32 -9.75 -13.02
C GLU A 79 -0.46 -9.08 -11.93
N GLU A 80 0.77 -8.66 -12.25
CA GLU A 80 1.63 -7.92 -11.32
C GLU A 80 0.98 -6.59 -10.90
N LEU A 81 0.37 -5.87 -11.84
CA LEU A 81 -0.35 -4.62 -11.56
C LEU A 81 -1.59 -4.85 -10.69
N GLU A 82 -2.37 -5.90 -10.99
CA GLU A 82 -3.55 -6.26 -10.20
C GLU A 82 -3.17 -6.64 -8.77
N LEU A 83 -2.12 -7.43 -8.59
CA LEU A 83 -1.63 -7.83 -7.27
C LEU A 83 -1.09 -6.63 -6.48
N ASN A 84 -0.39 -5.71 -7.14
CA ASN A 84 0.05 -4.47 -6.51
C ASN A 84 -1.14 -3.64 -6.00
N MET A 85 -2.16 -3.44 -6.84
CA MET A 85 -3.38 -2.73 -6.45
C MET A 85 -4.07 -3.40 -5.27
N LYS A 86 -4.25 -4.72 -5.31
CA LYS A 86 -4.84 -5.49 -4.19
C LYS A 86 -4.04 -5.34 -2.89
N SER A 87 -2.71 -5.34 -2.98
CA SER A 87 -1.85 -5.09 -1.82
C SER A 87 -2.09 -3.69 -1.26
N ALA A 88 -2.12 -2.66 -2.11
CA ALA A 88 -2.37 -1.28 -1.70
C ALA A 88 -3.76 -1.09 -1.05
N LEU A 89 -4.81 -1.69 -1.63
CA LEU A 89 -6.17 -1.65 -1.09
C LEU A 89 -6.27 -2.23 0.32
N GLY A 90 -5.40 -3.19 0.69
CA GLY A 90 -5.34 -3.73 2.05
C GLY A 90 -4.89 -2.73 3.12
N PHE A 91 -4.35 -1.57 2.71
CA PHE A 91 -3.91 -0.48 3.60
C PHE A 91 -4.78 0.78 3.49
N VAL A 92 -5.90 0.69 2.78
CA VAL A 92 -6.87 1.78 2.63
C VAL A 92 -7.99 1.60 3.63
N ASP A 93 -8.29 2.67 4.38
CA ASP A 93 -9.51 2.79 5.18
C ASP A 93 -10.54 3.61 4.38
N PRO A 94 -11.56 2.98 3.78
CA PRO A 94 -12.56 3.71 3.01
C PRO A 94 -13.55 4.52 3.86
N ALA A 95 -13.65 4.24 5.17
CA ALA A 95 -14.47 5.03 6.07
C ALA A 95 -13.75 6.29 6.53
N GLN A 96 -12.41 6.21 6.62
CA GLN A 96 -11.54 7.33 7.01
C GLN A 96 -10.34 7.43 6.05
N PRO A 97 -10.54 7.95 4.82
CA PRO A 97 -9.52 8.04 3.78
C PRO A 97 -8.16 8.56 4.25
N ASP A 98 -8.15 9.67 4.98
CA ASP A 98 -6.91 10.32 5.46
C ASP A 98 -6.23 9.54 6.62
N GLU A 99 -6.92 8.58 7.24
CA GLU A 99 -6.35 7.66 8.23
C GLU A 99 -5.78 6.38 7.60
N SER A 100 -5.88 6.24 6.28
CA SER A 100 -5.33 5.10 5.55
C SER A 100 -3.85 4.91 5.83
N TRP A 101 -3.46 3.69 6.17
CA TRP A 101 -2.06 3.36 6.44
C TRP A 101 -1.19 3.54 5.20
N LEU A 102 -1.78 3.45 4.00
CA LEU A 102 -1.12 3.76 2.73
C LEU A 102 -0.64 5.22 2.63
N LEU A 103 -1.24 6.14 3.39
CA LEU A 103 -0.82 7.54 3.51
C LEU A 103 0.06 7.76 4.75
N LEU A 104 -0.43 7.33 5.90
CA LEU A 104 0.19 7.68 7.18
C LEU A 104 1.52 6.98 7.44
N LYS A 105 1.72 5.75 6.93
CA LYS A 105 3.02 5.09 7.07
C LYS A 105 4.11 5.85 6.29
N PRO A 106 4.00 6.09 4.98
CA PRO A 106 5.07 6.75 4.25
C PRO A 106 5.27 8.24 4.59
N LEU A 107 4.32 8.90 5.26
CA LEU A 107 4.43 10.30 5.69
C LEU A 107 5.40 10.47 6.87
N ASP A 108 6.20 11.55 6.86
CA ASP A 108 7.12 11.86 7.95
C ASP A 108 6.36 12.06 9.28
N ALA A 109 6.94 11.52 10.35
CA ALA A 109 6.37 11.62 11.69
C ALA A 109 6.23 13.09 12.17
N ASP A 110 7.10 14.00 11.73
CA ASP A 110 6.99 15.42 12.08
C ASP A 110 5.80 16.10 11.36
N ALA A 111 5.32 15.50 10.26
CA ALA A 111 4.12 15.91 9.53
C ALA A 111 2.85 15.15 9.96
N GLY A 112 2.92 14.38 11.06
CA GLY A 112 1.79 13.61 11.58
C GLY A 112 1.68 12.17 11.07
N GLY A 113 2.69 11.69 10.34
CA GLY A 113 2.78 10.29 9.92
C GLY A 113 3.13 9.32 11.05
N TYR A 114 3.09 8.03 10.73
CA TYR A 114 3.52 6.94 11.59
C TYR A 114 4.97 6.55 11.32
N TYR A 115 5.62 5.98 12.33
CA TYR A 115 6.96 5.42 12.17
C TYR A 115 7.06 4.45 10.98
N HIS A 116 7.97 4.78 10.04
CA HIS A 116 8.22 4.05 8.79
C HIS A 116 9.70 3.88 8.45
N ARG A 117 10.58 4.14 9.44
CA ARG A 117 12.00 3.74 9.46
C ARG A 117 12.90 4.41 8.40
N GLY A 118 12.37 5.05 7.36
CA GLY A 118 13.14 5.80 6.37
C GLY A 118 13.95 6.91 7.03
N LYS A 119 13.31 7.69 7.91
CA LYS A 119 13.97 8.76 8.66
C LYS A 119 15.14 8.26 9.52
N GLU A 120 15.00 7.10 10.17
CA GLU A 120 16.08 6.48 10.96
C GLU A 120 17.26 6.09 10.08
N ILE A 121 16.99 5.45 8.92
CA ILE A 121 18.02 4.92 8.03
C ILE A 121 18.76 6.03 7.28
N PHE A 122 18.03 7.04 6.79
CA PHE A 122 18.57 8.06 5.89
C PHE A 122 18.86 9.40 6.56
N GLN A 123 18.42 9.60 7.81
CA GLN A 123 18.61 10.85 8.57
C GLN A 123 18.09 12.11 7.88
N ALA A 124 17.09 11.98 7.00
CA ALA A 124 16.55 13.08 6.19
C ALA A 124 15.03 13.23 6.28
N GLY A 125 14.31 12.12 6.37
CA GLY A 125 12.85 12.06 6.47
C GLY A 125 12.32 10.70 6.02
N ASP A 126 11.00 10.49 6.12
CA ASP A 126 10.34 9.33 5.50
C ASP A 126 10.04 9.57 4.01
N VAL A 127 9.16 8.75 3.42
CA VAL A 127 8.93 8.72 1.97
C VAL A 127 8.31 10.04 1.51
N PHE A 128 7.31 10.57 2.21
CA PHE A 128 6.71 11.89 1.97
C PHE A 128 7.09 12.82 3.12
N LEU A 129 7.58 14.03 2.80
CA LEU A 129 8.01 14.97 3.83
C LEU A 129 6.84 15.65 4.55
N ASP A 130 5.74 15.88 3.83
CA ASP A 130 4.50 16.48 4.31
C ASP A 130 3.31 16.05 3.44
N ASP A 131 2.11 16.53 3.77
CA ASP A 131 0.87 16.24 3.06
C ASP A 131 0.62 17.12 1.83
N GLU A 132 1.58 18.00 1.49
CA GLU A 132 1.65 18.78 0.28
C GLU A 132 2.57 18.15 -0.79
N ASP A 133 3.36 17.12 -0.42
CA ASP A 133 4.18 16.34 -1.36
C ASP A 133 3.30 15.86 -2.54
N PRO A 134 3.67 16.16 -3.79
CA PRO A 134 2.82 15.87 -4.96
C PRO A 134 2.51 14.38 -5.12
N ASP A 135 3.40 13.49 -4.67
CA ASP A 135 3.15 12.06 -4.71
C ASP A 135 2.22 11.62 -3.58
N TYR A 136 2.30 12.23 -2.40
CA TYR A 136 1.31 12.05 -1.33
C TYR A 136 -0.08 12.45 -1.82
N VAL A 137 -0.19 13.64 -2.41
CA VAL A 137 -1.46 14.15 -2.97
C VAL A 137 -2.01 13.21 -4.04
N THR A 138 -1.15 12.63 -4.89
CA THR A 138 -1.55 11.66 -5.90
C THR A 138 -2.14 10.38 -5.28
N VAL A 139 -1.49 9.83 -4.25
CA VAL A 139 -2.02 8.64 -3.54
C VAL A 139 -3.33 8.98 -2.82
N ARG A 140 -3.41 10.15 -2.18
CA ARG A 140 -4.62 10.63 -1.50
C ARG A 140 -5.78 10.82 -2.48
N GLY A 141 -5.53 11.36 -3.67
CA GLY A 141 -6.55 11.52 -4.72
C GLY A 141 -7.18 10.20 -5.12
N TRP A 142 -6.36 9.16 -5.31
CA TRP A 142 -6.86 7.80 -5.59
C TRP A 142 -7.75 7.26 -4.46
N ILE A 143 -7.31 7.40 -3.21
CA ILE A 143 -8.07 6.96 -2.02
C ILE A 143 -9.38 7.74 -1.90
N ALA A 144 -9.38 9.02 -2.27
CA ALA A 144 -10.57 9.88 -2.32
C ALA A 144 -11.50 9.58 -3.50
N GLY A 145 -11.15 8.64 -4.38
CA GLY A 145 -11.99 8.19 -5.49
C GLY A 145 -11.79 8.93 -6.81
N GLU A 146 -10.66 9.61 -7.00
CA GLU A 146 -10.30 10.12 -8.32
C GLU A 146 -10.15 8.98 -9.34
N THR A 147 -10.48 9.31 -10.58
CA THR A 147 -10.51 8.37 -11.71
C THR A 147 -9.59 8.83 -12.82
N GLU A 148 -9.05 7.89 -13.60
CA GLU A 148 -8.22 8.19 -14.75
C GLU A 148 -8.81 7.57 -16.03
N ASP A 149 -8.45 8.12 -17.19
CA ASP A 149 -8.82 7.52 -18.47
C ASP A 149 -8.29 6.08 -18.55
N PRO A 150 -9.15 5.07 -18.82
CA PRO A 150 -8.68 3.70 -19.05
C PRO A 150 -7.59 3.58 -20.12
N ALA A 151 -7.53 4.51 -21.07
CA ALA A 151 -6.51 4.59 -22.13
C ALA A 151 -5.17 5.19 -21.67
N CYS A 152 -5.01 5.57 -20.39
CA CYS A 152 -3.76 6.12 -19.87
C CYS A 152 -2.60 5.12 -20.03
N VAL A 153 -1.38 5.64 -20.22
CA VAL A 153 -0.16 4.83 -20.37
C VAL A 153 0.97 5.44 -19.55
N PHE A 154 1.70 4.61 -18.81
CA PHE A 154 2.93 5.00 -18.12
C PHE A 154 4.09 4.09 -18.55
N ALA A 155 5.31 4.65 -18.53
CA ALA A 155 6.55 3.96 -18.87
C ALA A 155 6.82 2.83 -17.87
N GLY A 156 6.49 1.59 -18.25
CA GLY A 156 6.54 0.42 -17.37
C GLY A 156 5.29 -0.45 -17.39
N THR A 157 4.19 0.01 -17.99
CA THR A 157 2.98 -0.79 -18.24
C THR A 157 2.72 -1.00 -19.73
N GLU A 158 3.71 -0.76 -20.60
CA GLU A 158 3.57 -0.91 -22.04
C GLU A 158 3.22 -2.37 -22.37
N GLY A 159 2.00 -2.61 -22.85
CA GLY A 159 1.50 -3.95 -23.19
C GLY A 159 0.65 -4.65 -22.12
N ALA A 160 0.39 -4.02 -20.97
CA ALA A 160 -0.44 -4.57 -19.89
C ALA A 160 -1.94 -4.19 -20.01
N GLN A 161 -2.48 -4.14 -21.23
CA GLN A 161 -3.89 -3.81 -21.50
C GLN A 161 -4.80 -5.03 -21.32
#